data_AF-A0A8D8AUL0-F1
#
_entry.id   AF-A0A8D8AUL0-F1
#
_cell.length_a   1.000
_cell.length_b   1.000
_cell.length_c   1.000
_cell.angle_alpha   90.00
_cell.angle_beta   90.00
_cell.angle_gamma   90.00
#
_symmetry.space_group_name_H-M   'P 1'
#
loop_
_entity.id
_entity.type
_entity.pdbx_description
1 polymer ?
#
loop_
_entity_poly.entity_id
_entity_poly.type
_entity_poly.pdbx_seq_one_letter_code
_entity_poly.pdbx_strand_id
1 'polypeptide(L)'
;FLELLKTFTTTVNKCTTEGIGIELLKKEYDELKSSTDIDKRSALHQAFRDLLLAKTDDIPAIETFISFAVAACRSEMTAPTIPVVLLGDIFDAVTLDKCEAIFTYVENNVATWKEEFFFTACKHNLLRMCNDLLRRLSRSQNTVFCGRILLFLAKFFPFSERSGLNIISEFNLENITEYGVEGSEMGDQLSEGQEDGDGVQASAGTQQQPQLKIDYNLYCKFWALQDFFRNPNQCYNKVQWKMFAAHAGSVMSAFSSFKLEEPRSNSKSTSKNKSSPTPMDIPPEEEVRETAHFFAKFLTNPKLLSLQLSDSNFRRSVLVQLLILFQYLNSTVKFKSDSHCLTVAQVDWLKETETTVYKLIEESPPNGRRFAESVRHMLSREELWNSWKNEGCKEFKRPDAAAVAATAGAAAAATTGTATEDQPATPAAATSRVASKRPRRPLGDLIRESTKQGKFF
;
A
#
# COMPACT_ATOMS: atom_id res chain seq x y z
N PHE A 1 -39.75 1.86 26.82
CA PHE A 1 -38.28 1.73 26.61
C PHE A 1 -37.61 0.85 27.67
N LEU A 2 -37.47 1.28 28.94
CA LEU A 2 -36.70 0.52 29.96
C LEU A 2 -37.15 -0.93 30.17
N GLU A 3 -38.45 -1.20 30.09
CA GLU A 3 -39.00 -2.57 30.14
C GLU A 3 -38.52 -3.41 28.94
N LEU A 4 -38.61 -2.87 27.71
CA LEU A 4 -38.10 -3.51 26.49
C LEU A 4 -36.59 -3.79 26.61
N LEU A 5 -35.81 -2.83 27.12
CA LEU A 5 -34.38 -2.98 27.34
C LEU A 5 -34.09 -4.15 28.30
N LYS A 6 -34.80 -4.22 29.43
CA LYS A 6 -34.64 -5.31 30.41
C LYS A 6 -35.01 -6.67 29.80
N THR A 7 -36.11 -6.73 29.05
CA THR A 7 -36.55 -7.95 28.34
C THR A 7 -35.49 -8.39 27.32
N PHE A 8 -35.13 -7.55 26.36
CA PHE A 8 -34.13 -7.88 25.34
C PHE A 8 -32.75 -8.19 25.94
N THR A 9 -32.32 -7.51 27.00
CA THR A 9 -31.06 -7.82 27.69
C THR A 9 -31.10 -9.23 28.29
N THR A 10 -32.21 -9.62 28.89
CA THR A 10 -32.40 -10.98 29.44
C THR A 10 -32.34 -12.03 28.33
N THR A 11 -33.05 -11.80 27.23
CA THR A 11 -33.15 -12.76 26.12
C THR A 11 -31.87 -12.86 25.30
N VAL A 12 -31.22 -11.74 24.96
CA VAL A 12 -29.91 -11.75 24.28
C VAL A 12 -28.86 -12.43 25.15
N ASN A 13 -28.85 -12.19 26.46
CA ASN A 13 -27.94 -12.90 27.36
C ASN A 13 -28.22 -14.41 27.35
N LYS A 14 -29.50 -14.81 27.45
CA LYS A 14 -29.91 -16.22 27.40
C LYS A 14 -29.50 -16.91 26.10
N CYS A 15 -29.83 -16.32 24.94
CA CYS A 15 -29.44 -16.87 23.64
C CYS A 15 -27.92 -17.00 23.48
N THR A 16 -27.15 -16.03 23.98
CA THR A 16 -25.69 -16.02 23.84
C THR A 16 -24.94 -16.87 24.87
N THR A 17 -25.58 -17.29 25.97
CA THR A 17 -24.98 -18.17 27.00
C THR A 17 -25.45 -19.62 26.90
N GLU A 18 -26.72 -19.86 26.57
CA GLU A 18 -27.31 -21.19 26.44
C GLU A 18 -27.23 -21.75 25.01
N GLY A 19 -26.67 -21.00 24.06
CA GLY A 19 -26.58 -21.40 22.64
C GLY A 19 -27.94 -21.49 21.93
N ILE A 20 -28.99 -20.94 22.53
CA ILE A 20 -30.33 -20.93 21.93
C ILE A 20 -30.31 -20.03 20.69
N GLY A 21 -30.71 -20.61 19.56
CA GLY A 21 -30.73 -19.92 18.27
C GLY A 21 -31.57 -18.64 18.27
N ILE A 22 -31.30 -17.79 17.28
CA ILE A 22 -31.91 -16.47 17.12
C ILE A 22 -33.46 -16.46 17.11
N GLU A 23 -34.08 -17.60 16.81
CA GLU A 23 -35.53 -17.78 16.75
C GLU A 23 -36.26 -17.32 18.03
N LEU A 24 -35.68 -17.54 19.21
CA LEU A 24 -36.27 -17.09 20.48
C LEU A 24 -36.34 -15.56 20.54
N LEU A 25 -35.23 -14.89 20.20
CA LEU A 25 -35.16 -13.42 20.19
C LEU A 25 -36.10 -12.85 19.12
N LYS A 26 -36.15 -13.45 17.94
CA LYS A 26 -37.03 -13.03 16.83
C LYS A 26 -38.50 -13.14 17.23
N LYS A 27 -38.92 -14.27 17.79
CA LYS A 27 -40.28 -14.48 18.28
C LYS A 27 -40.70 -13.39 19.26
N GLU A 28 -39.87 -13.10 20.25
CA GLU A 28 -40.17 -12.08 21.26
C GLU A 28 -40.21 -10.66 20.68
N TYR A 29 -39.34 -10.35 19.72
CA TYR A 29 -39.37 -9.10 18.97
C TYR A 29 -40.68 -8.91 18.19
N ASP A 30 -41.17 -9.98 17.53
CA ASP A 30 -42.40 -9.96 16.74
C ASP A 30 -43.67 -9.91 17.63
N GLU A 31 -43.66 -10.59 18.78
CA GLU A 31 -44.80 -10.64 19.73
C GLU A 31 -45.07 -9.30 20.43
N LEU A 32 -44.07 -8.43 20.59
CA LEU A 32 -44.17 -7.11 21.24
C LEU A 32 -44.93 -6.06 20.41
N LYS A 33 -46.21 -6.28 20.13
CA LYS A 33 -47.05 -5.43 19.24
C LYS A 33 -47.35 -4.01 19.76
N SER A 34 -47.09 -3.73 21.04
CA SER A 34 -47.43 -2.45 21.70
C SER A 34 -46.38 -1.34 21.54
N SER A 35 -45.22 -1.62 20.94
CA SER A 35 -44.08 -0.69 20.85
C SER A 35 -43.72 -0.39 19.39
N THR A 36 -43.26 0.84 19.11
CA THR A 36 -42.80 1.19 17.76
C THR A 36 -41.55 0.40 17.39
N ASP A 37 -41.37 0.11 16.10
CA ASP A 37 -40.17 -0.60 15.62
C ASP A 37 -38.87 0.15 15.95
N ILE A 38 -38.92 1.49 15.96
CA ILE A 38 -37.81 2.37 16.36
C ILE A 38 -37.44 2.16 17.84
N ASP A 39 -38.43 2.08 18.72
CA ASP A 39 -38.21 1.82 20.16
C ASP A 39 -37.63 0.43 20.41
N LYS A 40 -38.13 -0.59 19.68
CA LYS A 40 -37.62 -1.96 19.76
C LYS A 40 -36.16 -2.03 19.33
N ARG A 41 -35.84 -1.47 18.15
CA ARG A 41 -34.47 -1.42 17.60
C ARG A 41 -33.53 -0.71 18.56
N SER A 42 -33.92 0.47 19.06
CA SER A 42 -33.10 1.25 19.99
C SER A 42 -32.85 0.52 21.32
N ALA A 43 -33.87 -0.14 21.87
CA ALA A 43 -33.73 -0.93 23.10
C ALA A 43 -32.83 -2.16 22.87
N LEU A 44 -32.95 -2.83 21.73
CA LEU A 44 -32.11 -3.97 21.36
C LEU A 44 -30.65 -3.55 21.09
N HIS A 45 -30.41 -2.40 20.45
CA HIS A 45 -29.06 -1.84 20.25
C HIS A 45 -28.37 -1.54 21.58
N GLN A 46 -29.11 -0.98 22.55
CA GLN A 46 -28.58 -0.73 23.89
C GLN A 46 -28.31 -2.05 24.65
N ALA A 47 -29.23 -3.02 24.59
CA ALA A 47 -29.01 -4.35 25.18
C ALA A 47 -27.74 -5.04 24.65
N PHE A 48 -27.45 -4.89 23.35
CA PHE A 48 -26.21 -5.38 22.75
C PHE A 48 -24.96 -4.71 23.34
N ARG A 49 -24.97 -3.41 23.61
CA ARG A 49 -23.83 -2.68 24.19
C ARG A 49 -23.63 -3.02 25.67
N ASP A 50 -24.71 -3.03 26.45
CA ASP A 50 -24.66 -3.27 27.90
C ASP A 50 -24.09 -4.66 28.21
N LEU A 51 -24.50 -5.69 27.45
CA LEU A 51 -23.98 -7.05 27.58
C LEU A 51 -22.54 -7.22 27.09
N LEU A 52 -22.07 -6.35 26.19
CA LEU A 52 -20.73 -6.43 25.63
C LEU A 52 -19.67 -5.92 26.62
N LEU A 53 -19.99 -4.85 27.35
CA LEU A 53 -19.13 -4.33 28.42
C LEU A 53 -18.84 -5.38 29.49
N ALA A 54 -19.80 -6.27 29.77
CA ALA A 54 -19.66 -7.39 30.69
C ALA A 54 -18.83 -8.58 30.17
N LYS A 55 -18.41 -8.57 28.89
CA LYS A 55 -17.71 -9.69 28.22
C LYS A 55 -16.30 -9.33 27.72
N THR A 56 -15.75 -8.19 28.16
CA THR A 56 -14.47 -7.60 27.68
C THR A 56 -13.20 -8.42 27.95
N ASP A 57 -13.29 -9.51 28.70
CA ASP A 57 -12.16 -10.40 29.02
C ASP A 57 -12.09 -11.70 28.19
N ASP A 58 -13.21 -12.19 27.67
CA ASP A 58 -13.29 -13.49 26.98
C ASP A 58 -13.45 -13.28 25.46
N ILE A 59 -12.36 -13.51 24.71
CA ILE A 59 -12.30 -13.32 23.26
C ILE A 59 -13.29 -14.27 22.52
N PRO A 60 -13.29 -15.60 22.74
CA PRO A 60 -14.34 -16.49 22.22
C PRO A 60 -15.78 -16.04 22.51
N ALA A 61 -16.06 -15.53 23.72
CA ALA A 61 -17.38 -15.01 24.04
C ALA A 61 -17.72 -13.74 23.23
N ILE A 62 -16.75 -12.84 23.03
CA ILE A 62 -16.89 -11.66 22.16
C ILE A 62 -17.18 -12.09 20.71
N GLU A 63 -16.40 -13.01 20.15
CA GLU A 63 -16.59 -13.49 18.76
C GLU A 63 -17.97 -14.11 18.54
N THR A 64 -18.41 -14.94 19.50
CA THR A 64 -19.75 -15.54 19.49
C THR A 64 -20.85 -14.48 19.59
N PHE A 65 -20.64 -13.45 20.41
CA PHE A 65 -21.59 -12.35 20.61
C PHE A 65 -21.72 -11.45 19.37
N ILE A 66 -20.61 -11.12 18.71
CA ILE A 66 -20.62 -10.39 17.43
C ILE A 66 -21.26 -11.24 16.32
N SER A 67 -21.00 -12.55 16.29
CA SER A 67 -21.67 -13.47 15.35
C SER A 67 -23.19 -13.48 15.55
N PHE A 68 -23.66 -13.46 16.79
CA PHE A 68 -25.09 -13.36 17.12
C PHE A 68 -25.68 -11.99 16.72
N ALA A 69 -24.93 -10.90 16.88
CA ALA A 69 -25.35 -9.58 16.38
C ALA A 69 -25.49 -9.55 14.85
N VAL A 70 -24.57 -10.19 14.10
CA VAL A 70 -24.68 -10.34 12.63
C VAL A 70 -25.95 -11.11 12.24
N ALA A 71 -26.30 -12.18 12.96
CA ALA A 71 -27.54 -12.90 12.75
C ALA A 71 -28.79 -12.03 13.05
N ALA A 72 -28.74 -11.18 14.08
CA ALA A 72 -29.79 -10.22 14.40
C ALA A 72 -30.00 -9.18 13.31
N CYS A 73 -28.93 -8.72 12.65
CA CYS A 73 -29.03 -7.85 11.47
C CYS A 73 -29.68 -8.57 10.29
N ARG A 74 -29.26 -9.82 9.98
CA ARG A 74 -29.85 -10.64 8.90
C ARG A 74 -31.31 -11.00 9.13
N SER A 75 -31.78 -10.97 10.37
CA SER A 75 -33.19 -11.14 10.74
C SER A 75 -34.00 -9.84 10.74
N GLU A 76 -33.41 -8.73 10.25
CA GLU A 76 -33.97 -7.37 10.17
C GLU A 76 -34.31 -6.71 11.52
N MET A 77 -33.87 -7.31 12.63
CA MET A 77 -34.17 -6.86 13.99
C MET A 77 -33.34 -5.67 14.46
N THR A 78 -32.20 -5.43 13.81
CA THR A 78 -31.22 -4.38 14.17
C THR A 78 -30.69 -3.67 12.92
N ALA A 79 -30.04 -2.53 13.09
CA ALA A 79 -29.41 -1.83 11.97
C ALA A 79 -28.16 -2.61 11.51
N PRO A 80 -27.86 -2.69 10.19
CA PRO A 80 -26.71 -3.45 9.68
C PRO A 80 -25.36 -3.00 10.22
N THR A 81 -25.27 -1.77 10.74
CA THR A 81 -24.07 -1.17 11.31
C THR A 81 -23.69 -1.71 12.69
N ILE A 82 -24.62 -2.34 13.42
CA ILE A 82 -24.43 -2.69 14.83
C ILE A 82 -23.21 -3.58 15.10
N PRO A 83 -22.95 -4.68 14.36
CA PRO A 83 -21.80 -5.55 14.63
C PRO A 83 -20.46 -4.81 14.54
N VAL A 84 -20.33 -3.85 13.61
CA VAL A 84 -19.12 -3.04 13.43
C VAL A 84 -19.01 -1.94 14.48
N VAL A 85 -20.12 -1.39 14.95
CA VAL A 85 -20.11 -0.43 16.08
C VAL A 85 -19.71 -1.14 17.36
N LEU A 86 -20.25 -2.33 17.64
CA LEU A 86 -19.86 -3.15 18.79
C LEU A 86 -18.37 -3.54 18.72
N LEU A 87 -17.84 -3.91 17.55
CA LEU A 87 -16.41 -4.14 17.34
C LEU A 87 -15.57 -2.89 17.67
N GLY A 88 -15.98 -1.70 17.22
CA GLY A 88 -15.34 -0.44 17.59
C GLY A 88 -15.34 -0.19 19.10
N ASP A 89 -16.51 -0.33 19.74
CA ASP A 89 -16.69 -0.17 21.19
C ASP A 89 -15.78 -1.15 21.98
N ILE A 90 -15.62 -2.41 21.53
CA ILE A 90 -14.67 -3.38 22.11
C ILE A 90 -13.23 -2.93 21.93
N PHE A 91 -12.84 -2.60 20.70
CA PHE A 91 -11.45 -2.26 20.41
C PHE A 91 -10.98 -1.09 21.27
N ASP A 92 -11.82 -0.08 21.51
CA ASP A 92 -11.51 1.06 22.40
C ASP A 92 -11.51 0.71 23.89
N ALA A 93 -12.19 -0.36 24.30
CA ALA A 93 -12.20 -0.84 25.69
C ALA A 93 -11.03 -1.77 26.06
N VAL A 94 -10.39 -2.46 25.08
CA VAL A 94 -9.38 -3.51 25.35
C VAL A 94 -7.93 -3.10 25.05
N THR A 95 -6.98 -3.87 25.60
CA THR A 95 -5.54 -3.72 25.36
C THR A 95 -5.15 -4.13 23.94
N LEU A 96 -3.99 -3.67 23.46
CA LEU A 96 -3.54 -3.90 22.08
C LEU A 96 -3.38 -5.40 21.73
N ASP A 97 -2.94 -6.23 22.68
CA ASP A 97 -2.81 -7.68 22.48
C ASP A 97 -4.17 -8.36 22.26
N LYS A 98 -5.19 -7.94 23.03
CA LYS A 98 -6.59 -8.36 22.83
C LYS A 98 -7.15 -7.82 21.52
N CYS A 99 -6.84 -6.58 21.13
CA CYS A 99 -7.21 -6.04 19.83
C CYS A 99 -6.65 -6.89 18.68
N GLU A 100 -5.39 -7.32 18.76
CA GLU A 100 -4.78 -8.14 17.72
C GLU A 100 -5.44 -9.52 17.59
N ALA A 101 -5.76 -10.16 18.73
CA ALA A 101 -6.50 -11.42 18.73
C ALA A 101 -7.89 -11.26 18.09
N ILE A 102 -8.69 -10.29 18.56
CA ILE A 102 -10.06 -10.02 18.07
C ILE A 102 -10.06 -9.58 16.59
N PHE A 103 -9.01 -8.91 16.12
CA PHE A 103 -8.90 -8.54 14.69
C PHE A 103 -8.82 -9.77 13.77
N THR A 104 -8.30 -10.91 14.27
CA THR A 104 -8.29 -12.19 13.54
C THR A 104 -9.71 -12.65 13.18
N TYR A 105 -10.68 -12.46 14.06
CA TYR A 105 -12.09 -12.72 13.76
C TYR A 105 -12.61 -11.79 12.65
N VAL A 106 -12.21 -10.51 12.66
CA VAL A 106 -12.59 -9.54 11.61
C VAL A 106 -12.02 -9.95 10.24
N GLU A 107 -10.76 -10.43 10.21
CA GLU A 107 -10.09 -10.95 9.00
C GLU A 107 -10.72 -12.23 8.45
N ASN A 108 -11.13 -13.14 9.34
CA ASN A 108 -11.82 -14.38 8.97
C ASN A 108 -13.21 -14.10 8.37
N ASN A 109 -13.93 -13.10 8.90
CA ASN A 109 -15.29 -12.75 8.47
C ASN A 109 -15.36 -11.75 7.30
N VAL A 110 -14.26 -11.49 6.59
CA VAL A 110 -14.22 -10.59 5.40
C VAL A 110 -15.30 -10.90 4.37
N ALA A 111 -15.65 -12.17 4.17
CA ALA A 111 -16.73 -12.55 3.24
C ALA A 111 -18.07 -11.92 3.63
N THR A 112 -18.41 -11.92 4.93
CA THR A 112 -19.65 -11.34 5.43
C THR A 112 -19.64 -9.81 5.44
N TRP A 113 -18.51 -9.18 5.76
CA TRP A 113 -18.39 -7.72 5.64
C TRP A 113 -18.54 -7.22 4.19
N LYS A 114 -18.26 -8.08 3.20
CA LYS A 114 -18.42 -7.80 1.76
C LYS A 114 -19.82 -8.06 1.20
N GLU A 115 -20.72 -8.70 1.93
CA GLU A 115 -22.12 -8.82 1.52
C GLU A 115 -22.70 -7.40 1.35
N GLU A 116 -23.41 -7.13 0.23
CA GLU A 116 -23.87 -5.78 -0.15
C GLU A 116 -24.64 -5.06 0.98
N PHE A 117 -25.44 -5.84 1.73
CA PHE A 117 -26.18 -5.44 2.91
C PHE A 117 -25.28 -4.85 4.02
N PHE A 118 -24.15 -5.49 4.31
CA PHE A 118 -23.18 -5.00 5.30
C PHE A 118 -22.23 -3.97 4.70
N PHE A 119 -21.67 -4.21 3.51
CA PHE A 119 -20.68 -3.34 2.87
C PHE A 119 -21.17 -1.90 2.75
N THR A 120 -22.36 -1.70 2.19
CA THR A 120 -22.93 -0.37 1.94
C THR A 120 -23.12 0.44 3.22
N ALA A 121 -23.56 -0.21 4.30
CA ALA A 121 -23.79 0.43 5.60
C ALA A 121 -22.51 0.57 6.45
N CYS A 122 -21.59 -0.39 6.37
CA CYS A 122 -20.49 -0.53 7.32
C CYS A 122 -19.15 0.03 6.83
N LYS A 123 -18.94 0.22 5.52
CA LYS A 123 -17.61 0.54 4.96
C LYS A 123 -16.90 1.73 5.62
N HIS A 124 -17.63 2.79 5.95
CA HIS A 124 -17.07 3.96 6.63
C HIS A 124 -16.80 3.73 8.12
N ASN A 125 -17.56 2.86 8.77
CA ASN A 125 -17.34 2.49 10.17
C ASN A 125 -16.15 1.54 10.31
N LEU A 126 -16.01 0.55 9.42
CA LEU A 126 -14.82 -0.32 9.35
C LEU A 126 -13.55 0.50 9.05
N LEU A 127 -13.62 1.44 8.10
CA LEU A 127 -12.48 2.32 7.81
C LEU A 127 -12.10 3.20 9.02
N ARG A 128 -13.09 3.77 9.72
CA ARG A 128 -12.85 4.54 10.95
C ARG A 128 -12.20 3.68 12.03
N MET A 129 -12.81 2.54 12.37
CA MET A 129 -12.30 1.56 13.35
C MET A 129 -10.85 1.14 13.04
N CYS A 130 -10.52 0.84 11.78
CA CYS A 130 -9.17 0.49 11.38
C CYS A 130 -8.19 1.67 11.49
N ASN A 131 -8.60 2.88 11.12
CA ASN A 131 -7.79 4.09 11.27
C ASN A 131 -7.57 4.45 12.75
N ASP A 132 -8.54 4.17 13.62
CA ASP A 132 -8.48 4.46 15.04
C ASP A 132 -7.52 3.49 15.75
N LEU A 133 -7.55 2.19 15.38
CA LEU A 133 -6.52 1.22 15.73
C LEU A 133 -5.14 1.66 15.23
N LEU A 134 -4.98 2.03 13.95
CA LEU A 134 -3.70 2.49 13.38
C LEU A 134 -3.16 3.78 14.05
N ARG A 135 -4.01 4.60 14.67
CA ARG A 135 -3.59 5.76 15.48
C ARG A 135 -3.16 5.38 16.90
N ARG A 136 -3.69 4.28 17.45
CA ARG A 136 -3.32 3.74 18.78
C ARG A 136 -2.07 2.85 18.76
N LEU A 137 -1.75 2.26 17.61
CA LEU A 137 -0.61 1.36 17.46
C LEU A 137 0.72 2.10 17.29
N SER A 138 1.76 1.59 17.96
CA SER A 138 3.14 2.05 17.75
C SER A 138 3.62 1.69 16.34
N ARG A 139 3.98 2.70 15.54
CA ARG A 139 4.53 2.53 14.18
C ARG A 139 5.95 1.90 14.16
N SER A 140 6.58 1.66 15.32
CA SER A 140 7.90 1.01 15.44
C SER A 140 7.85 -0.40 16.03
N GLN A 141 6.94 -0.68 16.97
CA GLN A 141 6.81 -1.98 17.63
C GLN A 141 5.74 -2.87 16.98
N ASN A 142 4.58 -2.30 16.64
CA ASN A 142 3.40 -3.07 16.23
C ASN A 142 3.27 -3.12 14.70
N THR A 143 4.39 -3.16 13.99
CA THR A 143 4.48 -3.08 12.52
C THR A 143 3.72 -4.21 11.83
N VAL A 144 3.78 -5.43 12.39
CA VAL A 144 3.05 -6.61 11.90
C VAL A 144 1.54 -6.40 11.98
N PHE A 145 1.01 -5.97 13.14
CA PHE A 145 -0.43 -5.74 13.31
C PHE A 145 -0.92 -4.55 12.47
N CYS A 146 -0.16 -3.46 12.36
CA CYS A 146 -0.43 -2.39 11.39
C CYS A 146 -0.50 -2.93 9.95
N GLY A 147 0.41 -3.83 9.57
CA GLY A 147 0.40 -4.50 8.27
C GLY A 147 -0.85 -5.35 8.04
N ARG A 148 -1.26 -6.14 9.04
CA ARG A 148 -2.53 -6.91 9.02
C ARG A 148 -3.75 -6.03 8.79
N ILE A 149 -3.87 -4.92 9.52
CA ILE A 149 -4.98 -3.96 9.33
C ILE A 149 -4.99 -3.36 7.91
N LEU A 150 -3.82 -2.98 7.38
CA LEU A 150 -3.71 -2.44 6.02
C LEU A 150 -4.03 -3.50 4.95
N LEU A 151 -3.61 -4.75 5.13
CA LEU A 151 -3.96 -5.87 4.25
C LEU A 151 -5.46 -6.20 4.32
N PHE A 152 -6.08 -6.15 5.50
CA PHE A 152 -7.53 -6.27 5.66
C PHE A 152 -8.26 -5.16 4.88
N LEU A 153 -7.86 -3.90 5.03
CA LEU A 153 -8.47 -2.76 4.31
C LEU A 153 -8.32 -2.92 2.79
N ALA A 154 -7.13 -3.29 2.31
CA ALA A 154 -6.87 -3.55 0.89
C ALA A 154 -7.64 -4.76 0.33
N LYS A 155 -7.89 -5.78 1.16
CA LYS A 155 -8.72 -6.94 0.81
C LYS A 155 -10.21 -6.58 0.85
N PHE A 156 -10.64 -5.74 1.79
CA PHE A 156 -12.04 -5.36 2.02
C PHE A 156 -12.58 -4.43 0.93
N PHE A 157 -11.84 -3.36 0.61
CA PHE A 157 -12.28 -2.40 -0.38
C PHE A 157 -12.09 -2.90 -1.83
N PRO A 158 -13.07 -2.65 -2.74
CA PRO A 158 -12.84 -2.77 -4.17
C PRO A 158 -11.67 -1.88 -4.63
N PHE A 159 -10.93 -2.35 -5.63
CA PHE A 159 -9.72 -1.69 -6.13
C PHE A 159 -9.95 -0.25 -6.65
N SER A 160 -11.16 0.01 -7.14
CA SER A 160 -11.67 1.29 -7.64
C SER A 160 -12.29 2.18 -6.56
N GLU A 161 -12.49 1.68 -5.33
CA GLU A 161 -13.15 2.45 -4.29
C GLU A 161 -12.27 3.62 -3.85
N ARG A 162 -12.82 4.83 -3.92
CA ARG A 162 -12.09 6.07 -3.63
C ARG A 162 -11.47 6.10 -2.23
N SER A 163 -12.07 5.42 -1.26
CA SER A 163 -11.55 5.32 0.12
C SER A 163 -10.25 4.52 0.25
N GLY A 164 -9.92 3.66 -0.72
CA GLY A 164 -8.66 2.92 -0.77
C GLY A 164 -7.57 3.59 -1.61
N LEU A 165 -7.84 4.79 -2.17
CA LEU A 165 -7.01 5.43 -3.19
C LEU A 165 -6.60 6.84 -2.77
N ASN A 166 -5.29 7.12 -2.73
CA ASN A 166 -4.76 8.48 -2.62
C ASN A 166 -4.95 9.22 -3.95
N ILE A 167 -6.19 9.59 -4.30
CA ILE A 167 -6.55 10.18 -5.60
C ILE A 167 -5.81 11.50 -5.85
N ILE A 168 -5.76 12.37 -4.84
CA ILE A 168 -5.15 13.71 -4.92
C ILE A 168 -3.61 13.63 -5.07
N SER A 169 -3.00 12.48 -4.74
CA SER A 169 -1.54 12.30 -4.73
C SER A 169 -0.85 13.14 -3.65
N GLU A 170 -1.47 13.21 -2.46
CA GLU A 170 -0.88 13.87 -1.30
C GLU A 170 0.33 13.08 -0.79
N PHE A 171 1.34 13.80 -0.32
CA PHE A 171 2.54 13.22 0.26
C PHE A 171 2.37 13.00 1.77
N ASN A 172 2.93 11.92 2.29
CA ASN A 172 2.97 11.69 3.74
C ASN A 172 4.02 12.59 4.39
N LEU A 173 3.66 13.85 4.62
CA LEU A 173 4.51 14.83 5.26
C LEU A 173 4.74 14.54 6.76
N GLU A 174 4.03 13.60 7.39
CA GLU A 174 4.31 13.22 8.80
C GLU A 174 5.58 12.37 8.93
N ASN A 175 6.05 11.70 7.86
CA ASN A 175 7.21 10.81 7.95
C ASN A 175 8.54 11.58 7.88
N ILE A 176 8.81 12.38 8.91
CA ILE A 176 10.06 13.13 9.07
C ILE A 176 11.22 12.16 9.31
N THR A 177 12.35 12.41 8.66
CA THR A 177 13.63 11.76 8.99
C THR A 177 14.38 12.69 9.94
N GLU A 178 14.39 12.36 11.22
CA GLU A 178 15.13 13.09 12.24
C GLU A 178 16.60 12.67 12.21
N TYR A 179 17.49 13.65 12.08
CA TYR A 179 18.93 13.47 12.10
C TYR A 179 19.56 14.60 12.92
N GLY A 180 20.71 14.33 13.55
CA GLY A 180 21.38 15.31 14.40
C GLY A 180 21.79 16.56 13.62
N VAL A 181 21.07 17.68 13.83
CA VAL A 181 21.45 19.03 13.39
C VAL A 181 22.00 19.84 14.56
N GLU A 182 21.51 19.60 15.78
CA GLU A 182 21.92 20.26 17.04
C GLU A 182 23.28 19.77 17.59
N GLY A 183 24.17 19.32 16.70
CA GLY A 183 25.39 18.58 17.05
C GLY A 183 26.70 19.35 16.90
N SER A 184 26.86 20.54 17.49
CA SER A 184 28.23 21.08 17.65
C SER A 184 29.07 20.14 18.54
N GLU A 185 28.45 19.61 19.60
CA GLU A 185 29.06 18.63 20.51
C GLU A 185 29.27 17.23 19.89
N MET A 186 28.52 16.88 18.82
CA MET A 186 28.72 15.60 18.12
C MET A 186 29.63 15.72 16.88
N GLY A 187 29.83 16.95 16.38
CA GLY A 187 30.89 17.27 15.42
C GLY A 187 32.27 17.07 16.05
N ASP A 188 32.48 17.57 17.28
CA ASP A 188 33.74 17.37 18.01
C ASP A 188 34.03 15.88 18.28
N GLN A 189 33.02 15.04 18.54
CA GLN A 189 33.24 13.59 18.67
C GLN A 189 33.66 12.87 17.36
N LEU A 190 33.56 13.52 16.19
CA LEU A 190 34.10 12.99 14.93
C LEU A 190 35.54 13.46 14.67
N SER A 191 36.03 14.49 15.37
CA SER A 191 37.42 14.97 15.33
C SER A 191 38.28 14.50 16.51
N GLU A 192 37.73 14.46 17.73
CA GLU A 192 38.47 14.14 18.97
C GLU A 192 38.78 12.65 19.15
N GLY A 193 38.13 11.76 18.40
CA GLY A 193 38.39 10.31 18.44
C GLY A 193 39.75 9.86 17.88
N GLN A 194 40.75 10.75 17.80
CA GLN A 194 42.02 10.52 17.13
C GLN A 194 43.30 10.91 17.90
N GLU A 195 43.21 11.39 19.15
CA GLU A 195 44.39 11.61 20.02
C GLU A 195 44.23 10.89 21.37
N ASP A 196 45.29 10.20 21.78
CA ASP A 196 45.50 9.39 23.00
C ASP A 196 44.47 8.32 23.40
N GLY A 197 44.84 7.07 23.08
CA GLY A 197 44.20 5.83 23.53
C GLY A 197 45.15 4.64 23.53
N ASP A 198 46.42 4.85 23.90
CA ASP A 198 47.37 3.75 24.09
C ASP A 198 46.93 2.87 25.29
N GLY A 199 46.90 1.55 25.10
CA GLY A 199 46.71 0.61 26.21
C GLY A 199 45.38 -0.16 26.33
N VAL A 200 44.84 -0.76 25.25
CA VAL A 200 44.17 -2.08 25.38
C VAL A 200 44.62 -3.05 24.28
N GLN A 201 45.22 -4.15 24.75
CA GLN A 201 45.70 -5.36 24.06
C GLN A 201 45.24 -5.61 22.60
N ALA A 202 46.25 -5.73 21.73
CA ALA A 202 46.07 -6.24 20.37
C ALA A 202 45.70 -7.73 20.33
N SER A 203 44.42 -8.03 20.09
CA SER A 203 44.00 -9.32 19.56
C SER A 203 44.25 -9.36 18.05
N ALA A 204 45.30 -10.08 17.64
CA ALA A 204 45.66 -10.21 16.24
C ALA A 204 44.63 -11.04 15.44
N GLY A 205 44.21 -10.55 14.26
CA GLY A 205 43.50 -11.39 13.29
C GLY A 205 42.63 -10.68 12.25
N THR A 206 42.00 -9.55 12.59
CA THR A 206 40.98 -8.94 11.71
C THR A 206 41.60 -7.93 10.76
N GLN A 207 41.58 -8.23 9.45
CA GLN A 207 41.92 -7.25 8.41
C GLN A 207 40.94 -6.07 8.50
N GLN A 208 41.43 -4.89 8.89
CA GLN A 208 40.63 -3.68 8.94
C GLN A 208 40.25 -3.28 7.51
N GLN A 209 38.96 -3.34 7.18
CA GLN A 209 38.44 -2.69 5.98
C GLN A 209 38.71 -1.17 6.07
N PRO A 210 39.00 -0.49 4.95
CA PRO A 210 39.23 0.94 4.95
C PRO A 210 37.96 1.68 5.41
N GLN A 211 37.97 2.16 6.66
CA GLN A 211 36.85 2.93 7.18
C GLN A 211 36.74 4.26 6.43
N LEU A 212 35.58 4.47 5.81
CA LEU A 212 35.20 5.75 5.21
C LEU A 212 35.21 6.85 6.27
N LYS A 213 36.19 7.76 6.19
CA LYS A 213 36.14 9.04 6.90
C LYS A 213 35.04 9.90 6.27
N ILE A 214 33.85 9.89 6.89
CA ILE A 214 32.74 10.74 6.49
C ILE A 214 32.82 12.04 7.29
N ASP A 215 33.02 13.14 6.58
CA ASP A 215 32.84 14.49 7.11
C ASP A 215 31.38 14.72 7.50
N TYR A 216 31.16 15.35 8.66
CA TYR A 216 29.85 15.80 9.13
C TYR A 216 29.10 16.64 8.07
N ASN A 217 29.82 17.39 7.23
CA ASN A 217 29.22 18.11 6.10
C ASN A 217 28.53 17.18 5.08
N LEU A 218 29.12 16.02 4.78
CA LEU A 218 28.53 15.01 3.90
C LEU A 218 27.33 14.33 4.58
N TYR A 219 27.43 14.06 5.88
CA TYR A 219 26.31 13.53 6.68
C TYR A 219 25.08 14.46 6.65
N CYS A 220 25.25 15.77 6.90
CA CYS A 220 24.15 16.72 6.85
C CYS A 220 23.54 16.82 5.45
N LYS A 221 24.37 16.92 4.40
CA LYS A 221 23.91 16.94 3.00
C LYS A 221 23.14 15.67 2.64
N PHE A 222 23.60 14.50 3.12
CA PHE A 222 22.98 13.21 2.85
C PHE A 222 21.58 13.12 3.46
N TRP A 223 21.42 13.43 4.75
CA TRP A 223 20.10 13.34 5.39
C TRP A 223 19.14 14.47 4.99
N ALA A 224 19.66 15.64 4.63
CA ALA A 224 18.86 16.71 4.01
C ALA A 224 18.15 16.25 2.71
N LEU A 225 18.72 15.30 1.94
CA LEU A 225 18.04 14.72 0.76
C LEU A 225 16.74 14.00 1.11
N GLN A 226 16.61 13.43 2.31
CA GLN A 226 15.39 12.71 2.71
C GLN A 226 14.17 13.63 2.81
N ASP A 227 14.35 14.93 3.06
CA ASP A 227 13.23 15.88 3.04
C ASP A 227 12.75 16.20 1.61
N PHE A 228 13.67 16.21 0.62
CA PHE A 228 13.32 16.29 -0.79
C PHE A 228 12.61 15.04 -1.30
N PHE A 229 12.98 13.84 -0.80
CA PHE A 229 12.25 12.59 -1.10
C PHE A 229 10.86 12.55 -0.43
N ARG A 230 10.72 13.08 0.79
CA ARG A 230 9.45 13.23 1.53
C ARG A 230 8.50 14.23 0.86
N ASN A 231 9.03 15.34 0.35
CA ASN A 231 8.26 16.42 -0.26
C ASN A 231 8.88 16.87 -1.60
N PRO A 232 8.62 16.15 -2.70
CA PRO A 232 9.24 16.40 -4.00
C PRO A 232 8.81 17.73 -4.64
N ASN A 233 7.70 18.33 -4.18
CA ASN A 233 7.25 19.64 -4.67
C ASN A 233 8.27 20.76 -4.36
N GLN A 234 9.15 20.57 -3.36
CA GLN A 234 10.21 21.55 -3.06
C GLN A 234 11.17 21.75 -4.24
N CYS A 235 11.38 20.73 -5.07
CA CYS A 235 12.27 20.78 -6.23
C CYS A 235 11.82 21.76 -7.33
N TYR A 236 10.57 22.27 -7.30
CA TYR A 236 10.12 23.33 -8.22
C TYR A 236 10.53 24.74 -7.77
N ASN A 237 10.94 24.92 -6.51
CA ASN A 237 11.48 26.20 -6.05
C ASN A 237 12.96 26.35 -6.45
N LYS A 238 13.33 27.52 -7.02
CA LYS A 238 14.69 27.78 -7.55
C LYS A 238 15.82 27.65 -6.53
N VAL A 239 15.59 28.00 -5.25
CA VAL A 239 16.61 27.90 -4.19
C VAL A 239 16.75 26.45 -3.74
N GLN A 240 15.61 25.81 -3.48
CA GLN A 240 15.53 24.41 -3.06
C GLN A 240 16.08 23.45 -4.12
N TRP A 241 15.82 23.70 -5.41
CA TRP A 241 16.44 22.95 -6.51
C TRP A 241 17.97 23.01 -6.49
N LYS A 242 18.55 24.20 -6.30
CA LYS A 242 20.02 24.36 -6.24
C LYS A 242 20.62 23.61 -5.06
N MET A 243 19.94 23.64 -3.90
CA MET A 243 20.33 22.87 -2.72
C MET A 243 20.28 21.36 -2.99
N PHE A 244 19.15 20.87 -3.50
CA PHE A 244 18.96 19.47 -3.91
C PHE A 244 20.05 18.98 -4.87
N ALA A 245 20.27 19.71 -5.98
CA ALA A 245 21.26 19.32 -6.99
C ALA A 245 22.69 19.28 -6.42
N ALA A 246 23.06 20.23 -5.55
CA ALA A 246 24.36 20.26 -4.90
C ALA A 246 24.54 19.13 -3.87
N HIS A 247 23.49 18.79 -3.12
CA HIS A 247 23.50 17.70 -2.14
C HIS A 247 23.54 16.33 -2.83
N ALA A 248 22.69 16.12 -3.84
CA ALA A 248 22.70 14.91 -4.66
C ALA A 248 24.06 14.73 -5.34
N GLY A 249 24.62 15.78 -5.96
CA GLY A 249 25.96 15.77 -6.54
C GLY A 249 27.05 15.36 -5.55
N SER A 250 27.00 15.88 -4.32
CA SER A 250 27.95 15.52 -3.24
C SER A 250 27.86 14.03 -2.88
N VAL A 251 26.64 13.49 -2.74
CA VAL A 251 26.40 12.08 -2.38
C VAL A 251 26.79 11.12 -3.52
N MET A 252 26.44 11.44 -4.77
CA MET A 252 26.83 10.64 -5.93
C MET A 252 28.35 10.67 -6.18
N SER A 253 29.01 11.79 -5.88
CA SER A 253 30.47 11.87 -5.90
C SER A 253 31.09 10.93 -4.86
N ALA A 254 30.60 10.94 -3.61
CA ALA A 254 31.04 10.01 -2.58
C ALA A 254 30.81 8.53 -2.97
N PHE A 255 29.66 8.20 -3.57
CA PHE A 255 29.38 6.84 -4.06
C PHE A 255 30.27 6.44 -5.24
N SER A 256 30.66 7.41 -6.08
CA SER A 256 31.58 7.20 -7.20
C SER A 256 33.02 6.98 -6.73
N SER A 257 33.45 7.72 -5.71
CA SER A 257 34.80 7.66 -5.14
C SER A 257 35.06 6.39 -4.33
N PHE A 258 34.06 5.89 -3.58
CA PHE A 258 34.17 4.61 -2.88
C PHE A 258 33.44 3.52 -3.66
N LYS A 259 34.19 2.71 -4.40
CA LYS A 259 33.64 1.49 -5.02
C LYS A 259 33.49 0.41 -3.95
N LEU A 260 32.37 -0.31 -3.99
CA LEU A 260 32.15 -1.48 -3.16
C LEU A 260 32.96 -2.64 -3.74
N GLU A 261 33.73 -3.34 -2.90
CA GLU A 261 34.31 -4.63 -3.34
C GLU A 261 33.19 -5.67 -3.48
N GLU A 262 33.24 -6.47 -4.56
CA GLU A 262 32.45 -7.69 -4.61
C GLU A 262 32.88 -8.62 -3.47
N PRO A 263 31.94 -9.16 -2.67
CA PRO A 263 32.26 -10.23 -1.73
C PRO A 263 32.86 -11.37 -2.55
N ARG A 264 34.17 -11.63 -2.39
CA ARG A 264 34.83 -12.73 -3.07
C ARG A 264 34.12 -14.02 -2.67
N SER A 265 33.31 -14.55 -3.57
CA SER A 265 32.81 -15.93 -3.46
C SER A 265 34.03 -16.82 -3.25
N ASN A 266 34.05 -17.54 -2.12
CA ASN A 266 35.25 -18.21 -1.63
C ASN A 266 35.47 -19.55 -2.37
N SER A 267 35.49 -19.49 -3.70
CA SER A 267 35.65 -20.59 -4.64
C SER A 267 37.11 -21.02 -4.75
N LYS A 268 37.70 -21.41 -3.62
CA LYS A 268 38.98 -22.12 -3.52
C LYS A 268 38.96 -23.17 -2.41
N SER A 269 38.09 -24.17 -2.57
CA SER A 269 38.25 -25.49 -1.98
C SER A 269 38.40 -26.51 -3.11
N THR A 270 39.65 -26.78 -3.50
CA THR A 270 39.98 -27.84 -4.46
C THR A 270 40.24 -29.13 -3.68
N SER A 271 39.26 -30.03 -3.63
CA SER A 271 39.50 -31.43 -3.25
C SER A 271 38.63 -32.37 -4.10
N LYS A 272 39.21 -33.50 -4.52
CA LYS A 272 38.62 -34.43 -5.50
C LYS A 272 37.93 -35.61 -4.80
N ASN A 273 36.88 -36.14 -5.46
CA ASN A 273 36.24 -37.46 -5.27
C ASN A 273 35.39 -37.61 -3.99
N LYS A 274 34.07 -37.82 -4.04
CA LYS A 274 33.40 -38.99 -4.67
C LYS A 274 31.90 -38.76 -4.97
N SER A 275 31.50 -39.09 -6.21
CA SER A 275 30.24 -39.74 -6.63
C SER A 275 28.93 -39.59 -5.84
N SER A 276 28.03 -38.71 -6.32
CA SER A 276 26.64 -39.05 -6.75
C SER A 276 25.90 -37.78 -7.26
N PRO A 277 25.01 -37.87 -8.27
CA PRO A 277 24.26 -36.70 -8.75
C PRO A 277 22.92 -36.54 -8.04
N THR A 278 22.81 -35.58 -7.12
CA THR A 278 21.53 -35.05 -6.61
C THR A 278 21.29 -33.63 -7.17
N PRO A 279 20.04 -33.21 -7.43
CA PRO A 279 19.77 -31.91 -8.03
C PRO A 279 19.73 -30.79 -6.97
N MET A 280 20.61 -29.81 -7.13
CA MET A 280 20.59 -28.48 -6.50
C MET A 280 20.17 -28.38 -5.02
N ASP A 281 21.16 -28.43 -4.12
CA ASP A 281 21.04 -27.76 -2.83
C ASP A 281 20.98 -26.24 -3.04
N ILE A 282 19.75 -25.72 -3.16
CA ILE A 282 19.43 -24.32 -2.89
C ILE A 282 19.33 -24.22 -1.35
N PRO A 283 20.16 -23.41 -0.67
CA PRO A 283 19.99 -23.20 0.77
C PRO A 283 18.59 -22.65 1.05
N PRO A 284 17.86 -23.13 2.08
CA PRO A 284 16.53 -22.62 2.40
C PRO A 284 16.60 -21.11 2.70
N GLU A 285 15.78 -20.29 2.03
CA GLU A 285 15.70 -18.85 2.30
C GLU A 285 15.18 -18.53 3.72
N GLU A 286 14.68 -19.54 4.44
CA GLU A 286 14.03 -19.40 5.75
C GLU A 286 15.05 -19.18 6.88
N GLU A 287 16.16 -19.92 6.93
CA GLU A 287 17.15 -19.82 8.03
C GLU A 287 17.86 -18.46 8.08
N VAL A 288 18.02 -17.79 6.93
CA VAL A 288 18.62 -16.44 6.86
C VAL A 288 17.65 -15.35 7.33
N ARG A 289 16.33 -15.62 7.35
CA ARG A 289 15.32 -14.64 7.76
C ARG A 289 15.09 -14.61 9.27
N GLU A 290 15.22 -15.73 9.98
CA GLU A 290 14.92 -15.79 11.43
C GLU A 290 15.87 -14.95 12.30
N THR A 291 17.11 -14.70 11.86
CA THR A 291 18.10 -13.90 12.59
C THR A 291 18.33 -12.49 12.05
N ALA A 292 17.68 -12.12 10.93
CA ALA A 292 17.84 -10.80 10.33
C ALA A 292 16.96 -9.77 11.04
N HIS A 293 17.50 -9.05 12.03
CA HIS A 293 16.82 -7.91 12.65
C HIS A 293 16.37 -6.90 11.58
N PHE A 294 15.05 -6.80 11.37
CA PHE A 294 14.47 -5.94 10.34
C PHE A 294 14.42 -4.48 10.80
N PHE A 295 15.22 -3.62 10.18
CA PHE A 295 15.22 -2.17 10.45
C PHE A 295 14.18 -1.46 9.58
N ALA A 296 13.01 -1.18 10.15
CA ALA A 296 11.89 -0.52 9.46
C ALA A 296 12.13 0.96 9.09
N LYS A 297 13.14 1.61 9.69
CA LYS A 297 13.55 2.99 9.38
C LYS A 297 15.08 3.07 9.26
N PHE A 298 15.55 4.09 8.55
CA PHE A 298 16.97 4.42 8.48
C PHE A 298 17.53 4.79 9.86
N LEU A 299 18.76 4.34 10.14
CA LEU A 299 19.48 4.72 11.36
C LEU A 299 20.29 5.99 11.07
N THR A 300 19.88 7.12 11.64
CA THR A 300 20.44 8.45 11.32
C THR A 300 21.63 8.86 12.19
N ASN A 301 22.27 7.93 12.90
CA ASN A 301 23.43 8.24 13.74
C ASN A 301 24.68 8.54 12.85
N PRO A 302 25.39 9.68 13.03
CA PRO A 302 26.58 10.01 12.24
C PRO A 302 27.65 8.91 12.20
N LYS A 303 27.87 8.23 13.33
CA LYS A 303 28.89 7.18 13.48
C LYS A 303 28.55 5.91 12.68
N LEU A 304 27.30 5.73 12.25
CA LEU A 304 26.85 4.59 11.44
C LEU A 304 26.88 4.85 9.94
N LEU A 305 26.95 6.12 9.49
CA LEU A 305 26.83 6.42 8.06
C LEU A 305 27.98 5.82 7.24
N SER A 306 29.20 5.71 7.81
CA SER A 306 30.34 5.06 7.14
C SER A 306 30.09 3.57 6.89
N LEU A 307 29.48 2.88 7.84
CA LEU A 307 29.08 1.48 7.72
C LEU A 307 27.91 1.31 6.72
N GLN A 308 26.92 2.20 6.79
CA GLN A 308 25.80 2.22 5.84
C GLN A 308 26.25 2.50 4.41
N LEU A 309 27.23 3.38 4.19
CA LEU A 309 27.79 3.62 2.86
C LEU A 309 28.61 2.45 2.32
N SER A 310 29.01 1.50 3.17
CA SER A 310 29.62 0.23 2.74
C SER A 310 28.59 -0.87 2.43
N ASP A 311 27.32 -0.70 2.83
CA ASP A 311 26.24 -1.62 2.45
C ASP A 311 25.70 -1.29 1.04
N SER A 312 25.66 -2.30 0.19
CA SER A 312 25.13 -2.17 -1.17
C SER A 312 23.61 -2.00 -1.21
N ASN A 313 22.88 -2.57 -0.25
CA ASN A 313 21.42 -2.43 -0.18
C ASN A 313 21.04 -1.00 0.20
N PHE A 314 21.70 -0.43 1.22
CA PHE A 314 21.53 0.98 1.58
C PHE A 314 21.79 1.93 0.40
N ARG A 315 22.90 1.75 -0.34
CA ARG A 315 23.15 2.53 -1.57
C ARG A 315 22.05 2.38 -2.61
N ARG A 316 21.59 1.15 -2.85
CA ARG A 316 20.50 0.88 -3.80
C ARG A 316 19.22 1.59 -3.39
N SER A 317 18.85 1.58 -2.11
CA SER A 317 17.69 2.31 -1.61
C SER A 317 17.78 3.80 -1.93
N VAL A 318 18.92 4.45 -1.66
CA VAL A 318 19.12 5.89 -1.95
C VAL A 318 19.11 6.18 -3.46
N LEU A 319 19.77 5.34 -4.26
CA LEU A 319 19.82 5.49 -5.72
C LEU A 319 18.43 5.27 -6.36
N VAL A 320 17.64 4.33 -5.86
CA VAL A 320 16.25 4.12 -6.30
C VAL A 320 15.33 5.26 -5.84
N GLN A 321 15.51 5.81 -4.63
CA GLN A 321 14.81 7.04 -4.20
C GLN A 321 15.05 8.22 -5.17
N LEU A 322 16.29 8.40 -5.65
CA LEU A 322 16.61 9.40 -6.68
C LEU A 322 15.85 9.13 -7.99
N LEU A 323 15.83 7.89 -8.48
CA LEU A 323 15.13 7.56 -9.73
C LEU A 323 13.60 7.75 -9.63
N ILE A 324 12.98 7.34 -8.53
CA ILE A 324 11.55 7.56 -8.26
C ILE A 324 11.24 9.07 -8.23
N LEU A 325 12.09 9.86 -7.57
CA LEU A 325 11.97 11.32 -7.56
C LEU A 325 12.09 11.90 -8.98
N PHE A 326 13.08 11.48 -9.78
CA PHE A 326 13.29 11.98 -11.14
C PHE A 326 12.08 11.67 -12.04
N GLN A 327 11.53 10.45 -11.95
CA GLN A 327 10.32 10.08 -12.67
C GLN A 327 9.11 10.92 -12.23
N TYR A 328 8.89 11.11 -10.94
CA TYR A 328 7.80 11.97 -10.45
C TYR A 328 7.93 13.42 -10.95
N LEU A 329 9.14 13.98 -10.94
CA LEU A 329 9.35 15.37 -11.31
C LEU A 329 9.02 15.62 -12.79
N ASN A 330 9.38 14.67 -13.67
CA ASN A 330 9.04 14.69 -15.10
C ASN A 330 7.60 14.24 -15.41
N SER A 331 6.95 13.48 -14.52
CA SER A 331 5.62 12.91 -14.75
C SER A 331 4.50 13.94 -14.74
N THR A 332 3.51 13.76 -15.63
CA THR A 332 2.21 14.44 -15.54
C THR A 332 1.35 13.76 -14.48
N VAL A 333 0.77 14.54 -13.57
CA VAL A 333 -0.07 14.05 -12.47
C VAL A 333 -1.28 14.99 -12.36
N LYS A 334 -2.50 14.43 -12.38
CA LYS A 334 -3.77 15.16 -12.52
C LYS A 334 -4.00 16.30 -11.54
N PHE A 335 -3.44 16.21 -10.33
CA PHE A 335 -3.61 17.16 -9.23
C PHE A 335 -2.32 17.94 -8.91
N LYS A 336 -1.28 17.82 -9.74
CA LYS A 336 -0.04 18.61 -9.66
C LYS A 336 -0.30 19.98 -10.29
N SER A 337 0.23 21.05 -9.69
CA SER A 337 0.02 22.42 -10.19
C SER A 337 0.66 22.62 -11.57
N ASP A 338 0.03 23.40 -12.44
CA ASP A 338 0.62 23.84 -13.72
C ASP A 338 1.95 24.60 -13.52
N SER A 339 2.16 25.18 -12.33
CA SER A 339 3.42 25.84 -11.95
C SER A 339 4.54 24.86 -11.59
N HIS A 340 4.25 23.58 -11.36
CA HIS A 340 5.21 22.53 -11.02
C HIS A 340 5.82 21.93 -12.30
N CYS A 341 6.42 22.80 -13.11
CA CYS A 341 7.15 22.46 -14.32
C CYS A 341 8.66 22.68 -14.14
N LEU A 342 9.46 21.85 -14.82
CA LEU A 342 10.92 21.99 -14.84
C LEU A 342 11.35 22.84 -16.04
N THR A 343 12.41 23.62 -15.87
CA THR A 343 13.10 24.28 -16.97
C THR A 343 13.93 23.26 -17.77
N VAL A 344 14.22 23.56 -19.04
CA VAL A 344 15.00 22.68 -19.94
C VAL A 344 16.33 22.23 -19.29
N ALA A 345 17.08 23.17 -18.70
CA ALA A 345 18.33 22.87 -18.01
C ALA A 345 18.18 21.92 -16.80
N GLN A 346 17.03 21.94 -16.11
CA GLN A 346 16.74 21.00 -15.02
C GLN A 346 16.41 19.60 -15.58
N VAL A 347 15.64 19.52 -16.67
CA VAL A 347 15.33 18.25 -17.35
C VAL A 347 16.60 17.59 -17.90
N ASP A 348 17.52 18.37 -18.49
CA ASP A 348 18.77 17.82 -19.01
C ASP A 348 19.72 17.39 -17.88
N TRP A 349 19.80 18.16 -16.78
CA TRP A 349 20.50 17.72 -15.57
C TRP A 349 19.94 16.41 -15.00
N LEU A 350 18.61 16.23 -15.00
CA LEU A 350 18.00 14.98 -14.57
C LEU A 350 18.43 13.79 -15.43
N LYS A 351 18.47 13.92 -16.76
CA LYS A 351 18.88 12.82 -17.67
C LYS A 351 20.35 12.43 -17.49
N GLU A 352 21.24 13.43 -17.35
CA GLU A 352 22.68 13.20 -17.08
C GLU A 352 22.86 12.50 -15.73
N THR A 353 22.13 12.97 -14.71
CA THR A 353 22.17 12.42 -13.37
C THR A 353 21.58 11.01 -13.31
N GLU A 354 20.46 10.76 -13.97
CA GLU A 354 19.81 9.45 -14.12
C GLU A 354 20.77 8.42 -14.74
N THR A 355 21.49 8.81 -15.79
CA THR A 355 22.52 7.98 -16.43
C THR A 355 23.63 7.60 -15.43
N THR A 356 24.05 8.56 -14.61
CA THR A 356 25.06 8.35 -13.56
C THR A 356 24.53 7.44 -12.43
N VAL A 357 23.28 7.63 -12.01
CA VAL A 357 22.61 6.81 -10.99
C VAL A 357 22.49 5.36 -11.45
N TYR A 358 22.05 5.11 -12.70
CA TYR A 358 22.03 3.75 -13.24
C TYR A 358 23.41 3.10 -13.28
N LYS A 359 24.46 3.84 -13.66
CA LYS A 359 25.83 3.32 -13.64
C LYS A 359 26.26 2.90 -12.22
N LEU A 360 25.98 3.72 -11.21
CA LEU A 360 26.27 3.40 -9.80
C LEU A 360 25.48 2.19 -9.29
N ILE A 361 24.24 2.00 -9.76
CA ILE A 361 23.45 0.80 -9.47
C ILE A 361 24.06 -0.43 -10.15
N GLU A 362 24.47 -0.34 -11.41
CA GLU A 362 25.09 -1.44 -12.17
C GLU A 362 26.43 -1.88 -11.57
N GLU A 363 27.18 -0.95 -10.98
CA GLU A 363 28.41 -1.18 -10.21
C GLU A 363 28.17 -1.72 -8.78
N SER A 364 26.93 -1.78 -8.29
CA SER A 364 26.62 -2.25 -6.93
C SER A 364 26.50 -3.79 -6.86
N PRO A 365 27.27 -4.50 -6.02
CA PRO A 365 27.13 -5.95 -5.86
C PRO A 365 25.96 -6.31 -4.92
N PRO A 366 25.40 -7.53 -4.99
CA PRO A 366 25.58 -8.54 -6.03
C PRO A 366 24.61 -8.32 -7.21
N ASN A 367 25.01 -8.73 -8.43
CA ASN A 367 24.16 -8.68 -9.63
C ASN A 367 23.62 -7.29 -10.04
N GLY A 368 24.41 -6.21 -9.87
CA GLY A 368 23.99 -4.82 -10.10
C GLY A 368 23.27 -4.57 -11.44
N ARG A 369 23.74 -5.18 -12.55
CA ARG A 369 23.07 -5.06 -13.86
C ARG A 369 21.62 -5.59 -13.88
N ARG A 370 21.38 -6.79 -13.34
CA ARG A 370 20.02 -7.37 -13.25
C ARG A 370 19.12 -6.55 -12.34
N PHE A 371 19.68 -5.99 -11.27
CA PHE A 371 18.95 -5.08 -10.39
C PHE A 371 18.60 -3.77 -11.12
N ALA A 372 19.52 -3.17 -11.88
CA ALA A 372 19.24 -1.98 -12.70
C ALA A 372 18.16 -2.25 -13.77
N GLU A 373 18.20 -3.40 -14.45
CA GLU A 373 17.15 -3.85 -15.38
C GLU A 373 15.79 -3.99 -14.68
N SER A 374 15.77 -4.56 -13.47
CA SER A 374 14.56 -4.70 -12.66
C SER A 374 13.97 -3.35 -12.24
N VAL A 375 14.82 -2.40 -11.85
CA VAL A 375 14.43 -1.02 -11.52
C VAL A 375 13.87 -0.30 -12.76
N ARG A 376 14.51 -0.40 -13.93
CA ARG A 376 13.97 0.14 -15.20
C ARG A 376 12.57 -0.42 -15.51
N HIS A 377 12.38 -1.73 -15.33
CA HIS A 377 11.09 -2.37 -15.55
C HIS A 377 10.02 -1.93 -14.53
N MET A 378 10.40 -1.76 -13.26
CA MET A 378 9.52 -1.25 -12.20
C MET A 378 9.04 0.16 -12.53
N LEU A 379 9.95 1.09 -12.83
CA LEU A 379 9.65 2.49 -13.14
C LEU A 379 8.78 2.60 -14.42
N SER A 380 9.04 1.79 -15.45
CA SER A 380 8.17 1.71 -16.64
C SER A 380 6.75 1.21 -16.30
N ARG A 381 6.59 0.31 -15.33
CA ARG A 381 5.26 -0.12 -14.86
C ARG A 381 4.56 0.95 -14.02
N GLU A 382 5.30 1.82 -13.31
CA GLU A 382 4.74 2.96 -12.59
C GLU A 382 4.10 4.00 -13.54
N GLU A 383 4.57 4.13 -14.78
CA GLU A 383 3.92 4.99 -15.78
C GLU A 383 2.50 4.53 -16.10
N LEU A 384 2.28 3.21 -16.20
CA LEU A 384 0.96 2.63 -16.40
C LEU A 384 0.03 2.93 -15.22
N TRP A 385 0.56 2.86 -14.00
CA TRP A 385 -0.16 3.17 -12.76
C TRP A 385 -0.54 4.65 -12.69
N ASN A 386 0.40 5.54 -12.99
CA ASN A 386 0.16 6.99 -13.05
C ASN A 386 -0.88 7.34 -14.13
N SER A 387 -0.80 6.72 -15.31
CA SER A 387 -1.80 6.88 -16.38
C SER A 387 -3.20 6.46 -15.93
N TRP A 388 -3.35 5.26 -15.37
CA TRP A 388 -4.63 4.76 -14.83
C TRP A 388 -5.21 5.68 -13.74
N LYS A 389 -4.34 6.22 -12.88
CA LYS A 389 -4.73 7.17 -11.84
C LYS A 389 -5.21 8.50 -12.42
N ASN A 390 -4.49 9.04 -13.41
CA ASN A 390 -4.86 10.27 -14.12
C ASN A 390 -6.22 10.13 -14.85
N GLU A 391 -6.51 8.95 -15.39
CA GLU A 391 -7.82 8.60 -15.95
C GLU A 391 -8.96 8.49 -14.92
N GLY A 392 -8.65 8.61 -13.62
CA GLY A 392 -9.64 8.59 -12.53
C GLY A 392 -9.86 7.21 -11.90
N CYS A 393 -8.87 6.32 -11.94
CA CYS A 393 -8.88 5.03 -11.25
C CYS A 393 -10.05 4.12 -11.67
N LYS A 394 -10.26 3.98 -12.99
CA LYS A 394 -11.36 3.18 -13.56
C LYS A 394 -11.31 1.73 -13.08
N GLU A 395 -12.48 1.13 -12.87
CA GLU A 395 -12.55 -0.25 -12.39
C GLU A 395 -11.87 -1.22 -13.35
N PHE A 396 -11.00 -2.09 -12.82
CA PHE A 396 -10.52 -3.26 -13.53
C PHE A 396 -11.65 -4.28 -13.61
N LYS A 397 -12.56 -4.07 -14.58
CA LYS A 397 -13.56 -5.08 -14.94
C LYS A 397 -12.83 -6.33 -15.40
N ARG A 398 -12.84 -7.37 -14.55
CA ARG A 398 -12.60 -8.73 -15.00
C ARG A 398 -13.62 -9.00 -16.10
N PRO A 399 -13.23 -9.47 -17.30
CA PRO A 399 -14.21 -9.82 -18.32
C PRO A 399 -15.18 -10.84 -17.72
N ASP A 400 -16.48 -10.54 -17.73
CA ASP A 400 -17.48 -11.48 -17.24
C ASP A 400 -17.33 -12.78 -18.00
N ALA A 401 -17.13 -13.89 -17.29
CA ALA A 401 -17.06 -15.21 -17.91
C ALA A 401 -18.34 -15.50 -18.72
N ALA A 402 -19.49 -14.98 -18.26
CA ALA A 402 -20.75 -14.99 -18.98
C ALA A 402 -20.73 -14.15 -20.28
N ALA A 403 -20.07 -12.98 -20.29
CA ALA A 403 -19.97 -12.16 -21.50
C ALA A 403 -19.01 -12.77 -22.54
N VAL A 404 -17.93 -13.40 -22.10
CA VAL A 404 -17.02 -14.17 -22.97
C VAL A 404 -17.72 -15.41 -23.54
N ALA A 405 -18.52 -16.12 -22.74
CA ALA A 405 -19.35 -17.24 -23.22
C ALA A 405 -20.46 -16.78 -24.20
N ALA A 406 -21.14 -15.67 -23.91
CA ALA A 406 -22.19 -15.12 -24.78
C ALA A 406 -21.64 -14.64 -26.13
N THR A 407 -20.46 -14.01 -26.15
CA THR A 407 -19.81 -13.58 -27.40
C THR A 407 -19.27 -14.76 -28.21
N ALA A 408 -18.75 -15.80 -27.56
CA ALA A 408 -18.37 -17.04 -28.24
C ALA A 408 -19.59 -17.78 -28.82
N GLY A 409 -20.71 -17.85 -28.09
CA GLY A 409 -21.96 -18.45 -28.55
C GLY A 409 -22.60 -17.69 -29.72
N ALA A 410 -22.59 -16.36 -29.67
CA ALA A 410 -23.12 -15.53 -30.75
C ALA A 410 -22.29 -15.65 -32.05
N ALA A 411 -20.97 -15.80 -31.96
CA ALA A 411 -20.10 -16.04 -33.11
C ALA A 411 -20.36 -17.40 -33.77
N ALA A 412 -20.65 -18.44 -32.98
CA ALA A 412 -21.03 -19.75 -33.51
C ALA A 412 -22.40 -19.73 -34.22
N ALA A 413 -23.40 -19.07 -33.62
CA ALA A 413 -24.76 -19.00 -34.19
C ALA A 413 -24.84 -18.23 -35.51
N ALA A 414 -23.93 -17.28 -35.75
CA ALA A 414 -23.92 -16.45 -36.96
C ALA A 414 -23.45 -17.17 -38.25
N THR A 415 -23.03 -18.44 -38.17
CA THR A 415 -22.44 -19.17 -39.31
C THR A 415 -23.38 -20.25 -39.90
N THR A 416 -24.57 -20.47 -39.31
CA THR A 416 -25.55 -21.46 -39.79
C THR A 416 -26.98 -20.92 -39.72
N GLY A 417 -27.45 -20.31 -40.82
CA GLY A 417 -28.81 -19.81 -40.97
C GLY A 417 -29.11 -19.42 -42.42
N THR A 418 -29.87 -20.25 -43.12
CA THR A 418 -30.12 -20.17 -44.58
C THR A 418 -31.16 -19.13 -44.99
N ALA A 419 -31.08 -18.74 -46.27
CA ALA A 419 -31.97 -17.77 -46.90
C ALA A 419 -33.41 -18.26 -47.12
N THR A 420 -34.34 -17.30 -47.18
CA THR A 420 -35.55 -17.30 -48.02
C THR A 420 -35.91 -15.86 -48.39
N GLU A 421 -36.39 -15.68 -49.62
CA GLU A 421 -36.80 -14.38 -50.18
C GLU A 421 -38.25 -14.02 -49.77
N ASP A 422 -38.56 -12.73 -49.62
CA ASP A 422 -39.62 -12.10 -50.42
C ASP A 422 -39.53 -10.55 -50.40
N GLN A 423 -40.20 -9.89 -51.36
CA GLN A 423 -40.16 -8.44 -51.64
C GLN A 423 -41.61 -7.87 -51.77
N PRO A 424 -41.84 -6.57 -52.06
CA PRO A 424 -41.70 -5.41 -51.15
C PRO A 424 -43.01 -4.58 -50.98
N ALA A 425 -43.08 -3.68 -49.99
CA ALA A 425 -44.13 -2.63 -49.96
C ALA A 425 -43.72 -1.33 -49.23
N THR A 426 -43.83 -0.22 -49.96
CA THR A 426 -43.89 1.20 -49.52
C THR A 426 -45.12 1.84 -50.19
N PRO A 427 -45.64 3.06 -49.87
CA PRO A 427 -45.04 4.21 -49.14
C PRO A 427 -45.96 4.68 -47.96
N ALA A 428 -46.00 5.91 -47.41
CA ALA A 428 -45.38 7.23 -47.71
C ALA A 428 -45.35 8.14 -46.45
N ALA A 429 -44.60 9.26 -46.54
CA ALA A 429 -44.88 10.60 -45.97
C ALA A 429 -45.12 10.80 -44.44
N ALA A 430 -44.67 11.87 -43.76
CA ALA A 430 -43.81 12.99 -44.16
C ALA A 430 -43.22 13.76 -42.94
N THR A 431 -42.09 14.45 -43.19
CA THR A 431 -41.60 15.69 -42.53
C THR A 431 -41.52 15.82 -40.99
N SER A 432 -40.28 15.88 -40.48
CA SER A 432 -39.65 17.19 -40.16
C SER A 432 -38.11 17.08 -40.16
N ARG A 433 -37.41 18.15 -40.57
CA ARG A 433 -35.94 18.22 -40.59
C ARG A 433 -35.44 19.05 -39.41
N VAL A 434 -34.54 18.49 -38.60
CA VAL A 434 -33.62 19.26 -37.74
C VAL A 434 -32.21 18.78 -38.01
N ALA A 435 -31.32 19.68 -38.40
CA ALA A 435 -29.94 19.35 -38.76
C ALA A 435 -29.06 19.22 -37.51
N SER A 436 -28.87 17.99 -37.01
CA SER A 436 -27.89 17.72 -35.94
C SER A 436 -26.46 17.75 -36.50
N LYS A 437 -25.60 18.61 -35.94
CA LYS A 437 -24.17 18.63 -36.24
C LYS A 437 -23.54 17.27 -35.87
N ARG A 438 -22.83 16.64 -36.83
CA ARG A 438 -22.08 15.39 -36.56
C ARG A 438 -21.06 15.62 -35.41
N PRO A 439 -20.92 14.69 -34.46
CA PRO A 439 -19.84 14.73 -33.49
C PRO A 439 -18.49 14.60 -34.22
N ARG A 440 -17.49 15.40 -33.81
CA ARG A 440 -16.13 15.31 -34.35
C ARG A 440 -15.51 13.98 -33.91
N ARG A 441 -14.99 13.19 -34.86
CA ARG A 441 -14.28 11.93 -34.57
C ARG A 441 -12.97 12.25 -33.81
N PRO A 442 -12.55 11.40 -32.84
CA PRO A 442 -11.24 11.50 -32.21
C PRO A 442 -10.09 11.47 -33.23
N LEU A 443 -9.01 12.20 -32.94
CA LEU A 443 -7.86 12.33 -33.85
C LEU A 443 -7.20 10.96 -34.15
N GLY A 444 -7.18 10.05 -33.17
CA GLY A 444 -6.63 8.70 -33.34
C GLY A 444 -7.38 7.86 -34.40
N ASP A 445 -8.69 8.02 -34.52
CA ASP A 445 -9.49 7.28 -35.52
C ASP A 445 -9.20 7.81 -36.93
N LEU A 446 -9.07 9.13 -37.10
CA LEU A 446 -8.71 9.75 -38.37
C LEU A 446 -7.31 9.32 -38.85
N ILE A 447 -6.34 9.20 -37.93
CA ILE A 447 -5.00 8.70 -38.25
C ILE A 447 -5.08 7.23 -38.69
N ARG A 448 -5.76 6.38 -37.91
CA ARG A 448 -5.89 4.94 -38.18
C ARG A 448 -6.65 4.64 -39.48
N GLU A 449 -7.66 5.44 -39.82
CA GLU A 449 -8.40 5.40 -41.09
C GLU A 449 -7.53 5.88 -42.26
N SER A 450 -6.68 6.91 -42.07
CA SER A 450 -5.75 7.40 -43.11
C SER A 450 -4.61 6.42 -43.40
N THR A 451 -4.07 5.75 -42.38
CA THR A 451 -3.08 4.67 -42.55
C THR A 451 -3.68 3.48 -43.30
N LYS A 452 -4.93 3.08 -42.98
CA LYS A 452 -5.64 2.02 -43.71
C LYS A 452 -5.94 2.36 -45.16
N GLN A 453 -6.07 3.65 -45.50
CA GLN A 453 -6.25 4.13 -46.87
C GLN A 453 -4.94 4.32 -47.65
N GLY A 454 -3.79 3.95 -47.08
CA GLY A 454 -2.49 4.03 -47.78
C GLY A 454 -2.03 5.46 -48.11
N LYS A 455 -2.58 6.48 -47.44
CA LYS A 455 -2.31 7.91 -47.75
C LYS A 455 -0.98 8.46 -47.19
N PHE A 456 -0.15 7.59 -46.61
CA PHE A 456 1.18 7.92 -46.11
C PHE A 456 2.20 6.91 -46.65
N PHE A 457 2.46 7.02 -47.95
CA PHE A 457 3.71 6.73 -48.64
C PHE A 457 3.89 7.78 -49.74
#